data_AF-A0A4R6G6R9-F1
#
_entry.id   AF-A0A4R6G6R9-F1
#
_cell.length_a   1.000
_cell.length_b   1.000
_cell.length_c   1.000
_cell.angle_alpha   90.00
_cell.angle_beta   90.00
_cell.angle_gamma   90.00
#
_symmetry.space_group_name_H-M   'P 1'
#
loop_
_entity.id
_entity.type
_entity.pdbx_description
1 polymer ?
#
loop_
_entity_poly.entity_id
_entity_poly.type
_entity_poly.pdbx_seq_one_letter_code
_entity_poly.pdbx_strand_id
1 'polypeptide(L)'
;MHTWFAKLAIGLSLLVATAGITSAQTNQTAANKAAESKAEATPPPAVQNMSNIQSDDILYMKQNQAERTQVQPGNLAPVYRQIKEGGEHYSSLPALEAGVLIQPKAQFPGQARATTAGEAWRQYRNGPLTTYGGWLIIVAVVGIAAFYLAVGTIKLKSGRTGRLIERFTSFERTAHWTVAISFLTLALTGLIMLFGKYVVLPVFGHTAFGWLAYACKNVHNFVGPVFTVALIVMFAIFVKDNFPAKADWQWLKNLGGARGHASAGRFNAGEKLWFWGGLVFLGLIVSASGFVLDMLVPGILYTRGNMQIANVIHLVGAVMVFSASLAHIYIGTLGMEGAFEAMSTGYVDDAWAKEHHDIWYQEIESGKVPRVRSEKSADKLGIPAKAV
;
A
#
# COMPACT_ATOMS: atom_id res chain seq x y z
N MET A 1 27.57 -19.63 10.04
CA MET A 1 26.20 -19.37 9.56
C MET A 1 25.54 -18.18 10.29
N HIS A 2 26.24 -17.08 10.61
CA HIS A 2 25.71 -16.06 11.53
C HIS A 2 25.89 -14.57 11.16
N THR A 3 26.20 -14.22 9.91
CA THR A 3 26.45 -12.78 9.57
C THR A 3 25.61 -12.23 8.40
N TRP A 4 24.66 -13.00 7.88
CA TRP A 4 23.81 -12.54 6.76
C TRP A 4 22.38 -12.16 7.16
N PHE A 5 21.80 -12.79 8.19
CA PHE A 5 20.46 -12.45 8.68
C PHE A 5 20.34 -11.01 9.22
N ALA A 6 21.40 -10.48 9.84
CA ALA A 6 21.41 -9.10 10.33
C ALA A 6 21.48 -8.04 9.19
N LYS A 7 21.99 -8.42 8.01
CA LYS A 7 22.08 -7.51 6.85
C LYS A 7 20.79 -7.46 6.03
N LEU A 8 19.97 -8.50 6.08
CA LEU A 8 18.67 -8.52 5.40
C LEU A 8 17.62 -7.67 6.12
N ALA A 9 17.68 -7.58 7.46
CA ALA A 9 16.77 -6.77 8.26
C ALA A 9 17.07 -5.25 8.21
N ILE A 10 18.32 -4.88 7.87
CA ILE A 10 18.74 -3.48 7.71
C ILE A 10 18.69 -3.04 6.23
N GLY A 11 18.70 -3.99 5.29
CA GLY A 11 18.62 -3.73 3.85
C GLY A 11 17.24 -3.36 3.30
N LEU A 12 16.15 -3.61 4.05
CA LEU A 12 14.79 -3.27 3.62
C LEU A 12 14.34 -1.86 4.04
N SER A 13 15.15 -1.16 4.84
CA SER A 13 14.89 0.21 5.34
C SER A 13 15.60 1.29 4.52
N LEU A 14 16.34 0.93 3.46
CA LEU A 14 17.23 1.84 2.72
C LEU A 14 16.96 1.91 1.21
N LEU A 15 15.76 1.52 0.78
CA LEU A 15 15.30 1.61 -0.62
C LEU A 15 14.05 2.50 -0.80
N VAL A 16 13.81 3.44 0.13
CA VAL A 16 12.77 4.48 0.03
C VAL A 16 13.37 5.90 0.01
N ALA A 17 14.70 6.05 0.03
CA ALA A 17 15.36 7.36 0.22
C ALA A 17 16.13 7.91 -1.00
N THR A 18 15.88 7.46 -2.22
CA THR A 18 16.51 8.04 -3.43
C THR A 18 15.55 8.14 -4.62
N ALA A 19 14.43 8.84 -4.45
CA ALA A 19 13.70 9.44 -5.56
C ALA A 19 12.98 10.70 -5.07
N GLY A 20 13.71 11.81 -5.03
CA GLY A 20 13.16 13.09 -4.59
C GLY A 20 14.17 14.17 -4.25
N ILE A 21 15.38 14.13 -4.82
CA ILE A 21 16.22 15.34 -4.89
C ILE A 21 15.89 16.01 -6.21
N THR A 22 14.87 16.87 -6.22
CA THR A 22 14.75 17.89 -7.26
C THR A 22 15.05 19.22 -6.60
N SER A 23 16.26 19.69 -6.91
CA SER A 23 16.75 21.05 -6.71
C SER A 23 15.66 22.09 -6.92
N ALA A 24 15.43 22.93 -5.92
CA ALA A 24 14.74 24.20 -6.09
C ALA A 24 15.62 25.11 -6.96
N GLN A 25 15.36 25.13 -8.27
CA GLN A 25 15.84 26.20 -9.14
C GLN A 25 14.84 27.36 -9.06
N THR A 26 15.27 28.42 -8.37
CA THR A 26 14.72 29.76 -8.51
C THR A 26 14.95 30.24 -9.94
N ASN A 27 13.94 30.11 -10.80
CA ASN A 27 13.96 30.73 -12.12
C ASN A 27 13.30 32.11 -12.07
N GLN A 28 14.15 33.10 -11.87
CA GLN A 28 13.93 34.50 -12.20
C GLN A 28 14.53 34.73 -13.60
N THR A 29 13.69 34.78 -14.64
CA THR A 29 13.83 35.56 -15.90
C THR A 29 12.98 34.95 -17.00
N ALA A 30 12.14 35.78 -17.63
CA ALA A 30 11.96 35.89 -19.08
C ALA A 30 10.62 36.61 -19.34
N ALA A 31 10.68 37.94 -19.25
CA ALA A 31 9.79 38.78 -20.02
C ALA A 31 10.20 38.72 -21.50
N ASN A 32 9.19 38.85 -22.36
CA ASN A 32 9.22 39.27 -23.76
C ASN A 32 9.48 38.21 -24.85
N LYS A 33 8.40 37.86 -25.57
CA LYS A 33 8.27 38.09 -27.02
C LYS A 33 6.84 37.78 -27.48
N ALA A 34 6.09 38.82 -27.88
CA ALA A 34 5.14 38.75 -28.98
C ALA A 34 4.86 40.19 -29.45
N ALA A 35 5.15 40.42 -30.73
CA ALA A 35 5.03 41.69 -31.41
C ALA A 35 3.62 41.91 -31.97
N GLU A 36 3.23 43.19 -31.96
CA GLU A 36 2.49 43.94 -32.98
C GLU A 36 1.09 43.50 -33.44
N SER A 37 0.11 44.32 -33.06
CA SER A 37 -0.99 44.75 -33.93
C SER A 37 -1.32 46.21 -33.59
N LYS A 38 -1.09 47.12 -34.55
CA LYS A 38 -1.37 48.56 -34.45
C LYS A 38 -2.88 48.82 -34.61
N ALA A 39 -3.47 49.52 -33.66
CA ALA A 39 -4.68 50.31 -33.86
C ALA A 39 -4.48 51.69 -33.23
N GLU A 40 -4.77 52.73 -34.00
CA GLU A 40 -4.65 54.15 -33.65
C GLU A 40 -5.49 54.49 -32.40
N ALA A 41 -4.84 55.09 -31.40
CA ALA A 41 -5.52 55.78 -30.31
C ALA A 41 -4.78 57.09 -30.01
N THR A 42 -5.56 58.16 -29.93
CA THR A 42 -5.20 59.55 -29.62
C THR A 42 -4.15 59.70 -28.52
N PRO A 43 -3.23 60.68 -28.61
CA PRO A 43 -2.15 60.82 -27.63
C PRO A 43 -2.73 61.26 -26.27
N PRO A 44 -2.34 60.61 -25.15
CA PRO A 44 -2.67 61.11 -23.83
C PRO A 44 -1.86 62.39 -23.54
N PRO A 45 -2.38 63.29 -22.68
CA PRO A 45 -1.68 64.52 -22.34
C PRO A 45 -0.33 64.22 -21.66
N ALA A 46 0.61 65.15 -21.85
CA ALA A 46 2.02 65.01 -21.49
C ALA A 46 2.22 64.43 -20.08
N VAL A 47 2.95 63.31 -20.02
CA VAL A 47 3.38 62.63 -18.81
C VAL A 47 4.31 63.57 -18.02
N GLN A 48 3.83 64.09 -16.89
CA GLN A 48 4.74 64.60 -15.86
C GLN A 48 5.61 63.43 -15.39
N ASN A 49 6.91 63.68 -15.21
CA ASN A 49 7.89 62.72 -14.69
C ASN A 49 7.39 62.07 -13.38
N MET A 50 6.74 60.91 -13.47
CA MET A 50 6.33 60.09 -12.33
C MET A 50 7.40 59.03 -12.07
N SER A 51 8.62 59.46 -11.74
CA SER A 51 9.71 58.51 -11.44
C SER A 51 9.60 57.83 -10.08
N ASN A 52 8.47 57.93 -9.35
CA ASN A 52 8.30 57.31 -8.03
C ASN A 52 6.84 57.05 -7.58
N ILE A 53 5.87 56.89 -8.50
CA ILE A 53 4.51 56.51 -8.07
C ILE A 53 4.45 54.99 -7.95
N GLN A 54 4.65 54.48 -6.74
CA GLN A 54 4.18 53.13 -6.41
C GLN A 54 2.66 53.16 -6.47
N SER A 55 2.06 52.22 -7.20
CA SER A 55 0.60 52.05 -7.20
C SER A 55 0.10 51.90 -5.76
N ASP A 56 -1.08 52.45 -5.45
CA ASP A 56 -1.70 52.37 -4.12
C ASP A 56 -1.77 50.92 -3.60
N ASP A 57 -1.90 49.95 -4.50
CA ASP A 57 -1.82 48.52 -4.20
C ASP A 57 -0.48 48.10 -3.57
N ILE A 58 0.66 48.63 -4.03
CA ILE A 58 1.98 48.30 -3.50
C ILE A 58 2.17 48.93 -2.11
N LEU A 59 1.70 50.18 -1.94
CA LEU A 59 1.71 50.87 -0.65
C LEU A 59 0.81 50.13 0.36
N TYR A 60 -0.36 49.66 -0.06
CA TYR A 60 -1.29 48.87 0.76
C TYR A 60 -0.69 47.52 1.21
N MET A 61 0.11 46.84 0.36
CA MET A 61 0.78 45.60 0.76
C MET A 61 1.93 45.81 1.75
N LYS A 62 2.49 47.03 1.85
CA LYS A 62 3.55 47.39 2.82
C LYS A 62 3.01 47.73 4.21
N GLN A 63 1.72 48.02 4.33
CA GLN A 63 1.07 48.37 5.59
C GLN A 63 1.04 47.18 6.57
N ASN A 64 1.00 47.46 7.87
CA ASN A 64 0.68 46.44 8.88
C ASN A 64 -0.85 46.19 8.93
N GLN A 65 -1.28 45.19 9.71
CA GLN A 65 -2.70 44.83 9.76
C GLN A 65 -3.60 45.91 10.38
N ALA A 66 -3.07 46.69 11.33
CA ALA A 66 -3.81 47.78 11.96
C ALA A 66 -4.08 48.90 10.96
N GLU A 67 -3.06 49.32 10.21
CA GLU A 67 -3.15 50.30 9.12
C GLU A 67 -4.15 49.86 8.04
N ARG A 68 -4.07 48.59 7.60
CA ARG A 68 -5.02 48.04 6.61
C ARG A 68 -6.47 48.07 7.10
N THR A 69 -6.69 47.85 8.39
CA THR A 69 -8.04 47.85 8.98
C THR A 69 -8.64 49.25 8.97
N GLN A 70 -7.84 50.31 9.02
CA GLN A 70 -8.30 51.70 8.93
C GLN A 70 -8.69 52.08 7.50
N VAL A 71 -7.90 51.68 6.50
CA VAL A 71 -8.12 52.08 5.10
C VAL A 71 -9.08 51.18 4.33
N GLN A 72 -9.12 49.88 4.66
CA GLN A 72 -10.05 48.91 4.09
C GLN A 72 -10.53 47.91 5.17
N PRO A 73 -11.49 48.33 6.02
CA PRO A 73 -12.05 47.47 7.05
C PRO A 73 -12.60 46.16 6.48
N GLY A 74 -12.24 45.02 7.09
CA GLY A 74 -12.73 43.69 6.68
C GLY A 74 -11.96 43.02 5.54
N ASN A 75 -11.01 43.71 4.86
CA ASN A 75 -10.18 43.08 3.84
C ASN A 75 -9.05 42.25 4.47
N LEU A 76 -9.26 40.94 4.55
CA LEU A 76 -8.25 39.98 5.03
C LEU A 76 -7.44 39.34 3.89
N ALA A 77 -7.61 39.76 2.63
CA ALA A 77 -6.93 39.12 1.51
C ALA A 77 -5.39 39.11 1.64
N PRO A 78 -4.71 40.21 2.04
CA PRO A 78 -3.26 40.20 2.26
C PRO A 78 -2.84 39.23 3.36
N VAL A 79 -3.61 39.16 4.46
CA VAL A 79 -3.38 38.24 5.58
C VAL A 79 -3.46 36.80 5.12
N TYR A 80 -4.53 36.43 4.41
CA TYR A 80 -4.69 35.07 3.90
C TYR A 80 -3.68 34.70 2.81
N ARG A 81 -3.18 35.66 2.02
CA ARG A 81 -2.06 35.39 1.10
C ARG A 81 -0.81 35.02 1.88
N GLN A 82 -0.45 35.79 2.92
CA GLN A 82 0.70 35.50 3.77
C GLN A 82 0.56 34.15 4.49
N ILE A 83 -0.60 33.88 5.09
CA ILE A 83 -0.88 32.60 5.77
C ILE A 83 -0.70 31.41 4.81
N LYS A 84 -1.16 31.55 3.54
CA LYS A 84 -1.04 30.49 2.52
C LYS A 84 0.39 30.22 2.06
N GLU A 85 1.33 31.14 2.31
CA GLU A 85 2.76 30.88 2.07
C GLU A 85 3.38 29.97 3.14
N GLY A 86 2.67 29.74 4.26
CA GLY A 86 3.07 28.77 5.28
C GLY A 86 4.16 29.26 6.22
N GLY A 87 4.23 30.57 6.45
CA GLY A 87 5.11 31.16 7.47
C GLY A 87 4.79 30.65 8.88
N GLU A 88 5.83 30.49 9.68
CA GLU A 88 5.69 30.20 11.10
C GLU A 88 5.38 31.50 11.87
N HIS A 89 4.34 31.44 12.68
CA HIS A 89 3.90 32.51 13.55
C HIS A 89 4.05 32.10 15.02
N TYR A 90 4.02 33.08 15.92
CA TYR A 90 4.11 32.79 17.34
C TYR A 90 2.95 31.91 17.80
N SER A 91 3.29 30.84 18.52
CA SER A 91 2.35 29.98 19.22
C SER A 91 2.94 29.62 20.58
N SER A 92 2.13 29.69 21.64
CA SER A 92 2.53 29.28 22.99
C SER A 92 2.38 27.77 23.22
N LEU A 93 1.84 27.04 22.24
CA LEU A 93 1.64 25.59 22.33
C LEU A 93 2.93 24.84 22.01
N PRO A 94 3.37 23.90 22.88
CA PRO A 94 4.55 23.10 22.63
C PRO A 94 4.24 21.93 21.65
N ALA A 95 3.72 22.24 20.46
CA ALA A 95 3.37 21.25 19.45
C ALA A 95 4.11 21.51 18.13
N LEU A 96 4.39 20.44 17.39
CA LEU A 96 5.02 20.53 16.07
C LEU A 96 4.14 21.35 15.13
N GLU A 97 4.76 22.28 14.40
CA GLU A 97 4.08 23.17 13.45
C GLU A 97 2.95 24.01 14.08
N ALA A 98 2.93 24.21 15.41
CA ALA A 98 1.87 24.96 16.11
C ALA A 98 1.78 26.43 15.68
N GLY A 99 2.87 26.99 15.16
CA GLY A 99 2.92 28.32 14.56
C GLY A 99 2.45 28.38 13.10
N VAL A 100 2.19 27.25 12.45
CA VAL A 100 1.90 27.18 11.01
C VAL A 100 0.43 26.85 10.78
N LEU A 101 -0.39 27.87 10.48
CA LEU A 101 -1.82 27.68 10.28
C LEU A 101 -2.15 26.89 9.01
N ILE A 102 -1.59 27.29 7.86
CA ILE A 102 -1.72 26.59 6.58
C ILE A 102 -0.33 26.15 6.14
N GLN A 103 -0.15 24.88 5.81
CA GLN A 103 1.14 24.40 5.31
C GLN A 103 1.52 25.07 3.99
N PRO A 104 2.82 25.28 3.74
CA PRO A 104 3.31 25.87 2.50
C PRO A 104 2.86 25.07 1.28
N LYS A 105 3.03 25.67 0.10
CA LYS A 105 2.62 25.03 -1.14
C LYS A 105 3.41 23.73 -1.36
N ALA A 106 2.71 22.67 -1.72
CA ALA A 106 3.28 21.40 -2.16
C ALA A 106 2.62 20.96 -3.46
N GLN A 107 3.23 19.98 -4.11
CA GLN A 107 2.75 19.41 -5.35
C GLN A 107 3.06 17.91 -5.36
N PHE A 108 2.01 17.10 -5.50
CA PHE A 108 2.14 15.65 -5.69
C PHE A 108 2.25 15.32 -7.18
N PRO A 109 2.79 14.14 -7.55
CA PRO A 109 2.87 13.71 -8.94
C PRO A 109 1.54 13.83 -9.69
N GLY A 110 1.60 14.33 -10.93
CA GLY A 110 0.42 14.50 -11.79
C GLY A 110 -0.43 15.75 -11.54
N GLN A 111 -0.08 16.60 -10.58
CA GLN A 111 -0.77 17.88 -10.37
C GLN A 111 -0.22 18.97 -11.29
N ALA A 112 -1.09 19.81 -11.86
CA ALA A 112 -0.70 20.86 -12.81
C ALA A 112 -0.01 22.07 -12.15
N ARG A 113 -0.27 22.32 -10.87
CA ARG A 113 0.31 23.44 -10.11
C ARG A 113 0.38 23.11 -8.62
N ALA A 114 1.36 23.69 -7.94
CA ALA A 114 1.44 23.64 -6.49
C ALA A 114 0.27 24.39 -5.85
N THR A 115 -0.24 23.84 -4.74
CA THR A 115 -1.28 24.42 -3.88
C THR A 115 -0.91 24.15 -2.43
N THR A 116 -1.69 24.61 -1.44
CA THR A 116 -1.40 24.35 -0.02
C THR A 116 -1.23 22.85 0.23
N ALA A 117 -0.27 22.41 1.06
CA ALA A 117 0.09 20.99 1.14
C ALA A 117 -1.10 20.06 1.45
N GLY A 118 -1.99 20.46 2.36
CA GLY A 118 -3.20 19.71 2.66
C GLY A 118 -4.16 19.58 1.47
N GLU A 119 -4.29 20.63 0.65
CA GLU A 119 -5.08 20.58 -0.58
C GLU A 119 -4.42 19.70 -1.64
N ALA A 120 -3.10 19.80 -1.78
CA ALA A 120 -2.33 18.99 -2.70
C ALA A 120 -2.48 17.50 -2.35
N TRP A 121 -2.32 17.13 -1.08
CA TRP A 121 -2.55 15.76 -0.62
C TRP A 121 -3.99 15.32 -0.85
N ARG A 122 -4.99 16.15 -0.52
CA ARG A 122 -6.41 15.83 -0.70
C ARG A 122 -6.74 15.53 -2.16
N GLN A 123 -6.28 16.37 -3.08
CA GLN A 123 -6.49 16.19 -4.52
C GLN A 123 -5.79 14.92 -5.01
N TYR A 124 -4.59 14.63 -4.53
CA TYR A 124 -3.85 13.43 -4.92
C TYR A 124 -4.51 12.14 -4.41
N ARG A 125 -4.90 12.11 -3.13
CA ARG A 125 -5.61 11.00 -2.49
C ARG A 125 -6.95 10.73 -3.15
N ASN A 126 -7.78 11.75 -3.27
CA ASN A 126 -9.17 11.62 -3.74
C ASN A 126 -9.30 11.58 -5.26
N GLY A 127 -8.28 12.01 -6.00
CA GLY A 127 -8.21 11.94 -7.45
C GLY A 127 -7.42 10.70 -7.90
N PRO A 128 -6.15 10.86 -8.32
CA PRO A 128 -5.34 9.78 -8.90
C PRO A 128 -5.32 8.48 -8.08
N LEU A 129 -5.04 8.54 -6.77
CA LEU A 129 -4.90 7.33 -5.96
C LEU A 129 -6.20 6.54 -5.86
N THR A 130 -7.31 7.23 -5.54
CA THR A 130 -8.63 6.59 -5.48
C THR A 130 -9.04 6.06 -6.85
N THR A 131 -8.82 6.83 -7.92
CA THR A 131 -9.26 6.48 -9.27
C THR A 131 -8.49 5.29 -9.82
N TYR A 132 -7.16 5.37 -9.88
CA TYR A 132 -6.34 4.28 -10.40
C TYR A 132 -6.37 3.06 -9.49
N GLY A 133 -6.43 3.26 -8.17
CA GLY A 133 -6.58 2.17 -7.22
C GLY A 133 -7.91 1.43 -7.38
N GLY A 134 -9.01 2.16 -7.57
CA GLY A 134 -10.32 1.58 -7.86
C GLY A 134 -10.32 0.78 -9.16
N TRP A 135 -9.74 1.34 -10.24
CA TRP A 135 -9.61 0.63 -11.51
C TRP A 135 -8.72 -0.62 -11.41
N LEU A 136 -7.62 -0.58 -10.67
CA LEU A 136 -6.76 -1.75 -10.46
C LEU A 136 -7.53 -2.90 -9.81
N ILE A 137 -8.33 -2.60 -8.78
CA ILE A 137 -9.17 -3.60 -8.11
C ILE A 137 -10.23 -4.15 -9.08
N ILE A 138 -10.91 -3.29 -9.83
CA ILE A 138 -11.91 -3.71 -10.81
C ILE A 138 -11.27 -4.62 -11.88
N VAL A 139 -10.13 -4.23 -12.44
CA VAL A 139 -9.40 -5.02 -13.43
C VAL A 139 -8.96 -6.36 -12.84
N ALA A 140 -8.51 -6.40 -11.59
CA ALA A 140 -8.14 -7.65 -10.93
C ALA A 140 -9.37 -8.59 -10.79
N VAL A 141 -10.50 -8.08 -10.31
CA VAL A 141 -11.75 -8.86 -10.16
C VAL A 141 -12.27 -9.34 -11.51
N VAL A 142 -12.37 -8.45 -12.50
CA VAL A 142 -12.84 -8.78 -13.85
C VAL A 142 -11.88 -9.74 -14.54
N GLY A 143 -10.57 -9.57 -14.37
CA GLY A 143 -9.55 -10.45 -14.93
C GLY A 143 -9.65 -11.86 -14.35
N ILE A 144 -9.83 -11.99 -13.03
CA ILE A 144 -10.05 -13.30 -12.39
C ILE A 144 -11.37 -13.93 -12.87
N ALA A 145 -12.46 -13.15 -12.93
CA ALA A 145 -13.74 -13.65 -13.41
C ALA A 145 -13.67 -14.11 -14.87
N ALA A 146 -13.05 -13.33 -15.75
CA ALA A 146 -12.85 -13.70 -17.16
C ALA A 146 -11.98 -14.95 -17.29
N PHE A 147 -10.90 -15.06 -16.52
CA PHE A 147 -10.06 -16.25 -16.50
C PHE A 147 -10.84 -17.48 -16.03
N TYR A 148 -11.63 -17.37 -14.96
CA TYR A 148 -12.46 -18.46 -14.47
C TYR A 148 -13.52 -18.89 -15.49
N LEU A 149 -14.16 -17.95 -16.18
CA LEU A 149 -15.15 -18.28 -17.22
C LEU A 149 -14.51 -18.93 -18.46
N ALA A 150 -13.26 -18.58 -18.79
CA ALA A 150 -12.56 -19.13 -19.94
C ALA A 150 -11.89 -20.49 -19.66
N VAL A 151 -11.30 -20.66 -18.48
CA VAL A 151 -10.46 -21.82 -18.12
C VAL A 151 -11.16 -22.76 -17.13
N GLY A 152 -12.02 -22.22 -16.27
CA GLY A 152 -12.61 -22.95 -15.15
C GLY A 152 -11.60 -23.26 -14.05
N THR A 153 -11.98 -24.20 -13.18
CA THR A 153 -11.08 -24.76 -12.17
C THR A 153 -10.04 -25.65 -12.83
N ILE A 154 -8.76 -25.43 -12.52
CA ILE A 154 -7.66 -26.31 -12.96
C ILE A 154 -7.82 -27.64 -12.24
N LYS A 155 -8.27 -28.65 -12.98
CA LYS A 155 -8.50 -30.01 -12.47
C LYS A 155 -7.23 -30.84 -12.48
N LEU A 156 -7.18 -31.82 -11.60
CA LEU A 156 -6.13 -32.84 -11.63
C LEU A 156 -6.22 -33.66 -12.92
N LYS A 157 -5.07 -33.89 -13.57
CA LYS A 157 -5.00 -34.73 -14.78
C LYS A 157 -5.19 -36.20 -14.46
N SER A 158 -4.69 -36.61 -13.30
CA SER A 158 -4.91 -37.94 -12.74
C SER A 158 -6.02 -37.90 -11.71
N GLY A 159 -6.87 -38.94 -11.65
CA GLY A 159 -7.83 -39.08 -10.56
C GLY A 159 -7.15 -39.10 -9.19
N ARG A 160 -7.89 -38.67 -8.16
CA ARG A 160 -7.43 -38.70 -6.77
C ARG A 160 -7.13 -40.12 -6.33
N THR A 161 -6.03 -40.30 -5.60
CA THR A 161 -5.57 -41.60 -5.12
C THR A 161 -6.19 -42.00 -3.78
N GLY A 162 -6.67 -41.02 -3.00
CA GLY A 162 -7.12 -41.20 -1.61
C GLY A 162 -5.98 -41.31 -0.60
N ARG A 163 -4.72 -41.38 -1.06
CA ARG A 163 -3.53 -41.34 -0.20
C ARG A 163 -3.19 -39.88 0.09
N LEU A 164 -3.12 -39.54 1.38
CA LEU A 164 -2.90 -38.18 1.83
C LEU A 164 -1.45 -37.94 2.30
N ILE A 165 -1.00 -36.69 2.15
CA ILE A 165 0.27 -36.16 2.62
C ILE A 165 0.00 -34.88 3.41
N GLU A 166 0.63 -34.72 4.58
CA GLU A 166 0.55 -33.50 5.37
C GLU A 166 1.41 -32.37 4.78
N ARG A 167 0.80 -31.53 3.96
CA ARG A 167 1.44 -30.35 3.35
C ARG A 167 1.65 -29.23 4.36
N PHE A 168 0.71 -29.04 5.29
CA PHE A 168 0.77 -27.99 6.31
C PHE A 168 0.32 -28.49 7.68
N THR A 169 1.20 -28.33 8.66
CA THR A 169 0.93 -28.65 10.08
C THR A 169 -0.14 -27.74 10.66
N SER A 170 -0.75 -28.15 11.78
CA SER A 170 -1.75 -27.32 12.47
C SER A 170 -1.22 -25.94 12.86
N PHE A 171 0.05 -25.84 13.27
CA PHE A 171 0.68 -24.55 13.60
C PHE A 171 0.83 -23.65 12.36
N GLU A 172 1.30 -24.21 11.24
CA GLU A 172 1.41 -23.50 9.95
C GLU A 172 0.05 -22.98 9.47
N ARG A 173 -1.02 -23.78 9.61
CA ARG A 173 -2.38 -23.38 9.24
C ARG A 173 -2.93 -22.28 10.15
N THR A 174 -2.75 -22.39 11.46
CA THR A 174 -3.20 -21.35 12.41
C THR A 174 -2.51 -20.01 12.13
N ALA A 175 -1.20 -20.03 11.83
CA ALA A 175 -0.48 -18.82 11.43
C ALA A 175 -1.07 -18.22 10.14
N HIS A 176 -1.32 -19.05 9.13
CA HIS A 176 -1.96 -18.61 7.89
C HIS A 176 -3.34 -18.00 8.13
N TRP A 177 -4.24 -18.69 8.84
CA TRP A 177 -5.60 -18.19 9.12
C TRP A 177 -5.59 -16.91 9.94
N THR A 178 -4.63 -16.75 10.86
CA THR A 178 -4.45 -15.50 11.61
C THR A 178 -4.11 -14.33 10.67
N VAL A 179 -3.17 -14.54 9.74
CA VAL A 179 -2.84 -13.55 8.70
C VAL A 179 -4.04 -13.29 7.80
N ALA A 180 -4.73 -14.33 7.33
CA ALA A 180 -5.85 -14.19 6.40
C ALA A 180 -7.03 -13.43 7.01
N ILE A 181 -7.44 -13.77 8.23
CA ILE A 181 -8.59 -13.13 8.89
C ILE A 181 -8.27 -11.66 9.24
N SER A 182 -7.07 -11.40 9.78
CA SER A 182 -6.65 -10.04 10.08
C SER A 182 -6.52 -9.20 8.80
N PHE A 183 -5.93 -9.76 7.73
CA PHE A 183 -5.84 -9.12 6.42
C PHE A 183 -7.22 -8.78 5.84
N LEU A 184 -8.17 -9.72 5.82
CA LEU A 184 -9.51 -9.47 5.29
C LEU A 184 -10.24 -8.39 6.09
N THR A 185 -10.07 -8.38 7.41
CA THR A 185 -10.62 -7.33 8.28
C THR A 185 -10.02 -5.96 7.96
N LEU A 186 -8.69 -5.89 7.79
CA LEU A 186 -7.98 -4.66 7.41
C LEU A 186 -8.35 -4.19 6.01
N ALA A 187 -8.43 -5.11 5.04
CA ALA A 187 -8.81 -4.81 3.68
C ALA A 187 -10.24 -4.25 3.62
N LEU A 188 -11.20 -4.89 4.28
CA LEU A 188 -12.58 -4.42 4.30
C LEU A 188 -12.70 -3.03 4.93
N THR A 189 -12.11 -2.84 6.12
CA THR A 189 -12.13 -1.54 6.81
C THR A 189 -11.38 -0.47 6.02
N GLY A 190 -10.24 -0.80 5.40
CA GLY A 190 -9.46 0.10 4.56
C GLY A 190 -10.20 0.53 3.29
N LEU A 191 -10.89 -0.40 2.62
CA LEU A 191 -11.73 -0.11 1.45
C LEU A 191 -12.89 0.83 1.81
N ILE A 192 -13.53 0.62 2.96
CA ILE A 192 -14.60 1.52 3.44
C ILE A 192 -14.02 2.92 3.74
N MET A 193 -12.84 3.02 4.35
CA MET A 193 -12.20 4.33 4.61
C MET A 193 -11.73 5.05 3.34
N LEU A 194 -11.31 4.31 2.32
CA LEU A 194 -10.84 4.87 1.05
C LEU A 194 -12.01 5.25 0.12
N PHE A 195 -12.92 4.31 -0.13
CA PHE A 195 -13.98 4.44 -1.13
C PHE A 195 -15.36 4.76 -0.55
N GLY A 196 -15.55 4.64 0.77
CA GLY A 196 -16.87 4.74 1.40
C GLY A 196 -17.57 6.07 1.16
N LYS A 197 -16.82 7.18 1.03
CA LYS A 197 -17.39 8.48 0.64
C LYS A 197 -18.11 8.44 -0.71
N TYR A 198 -17.61 7.65 -1.67
CA TYR A 198 -18.11 7.60 -3.04
C TYR A 198 -19.15 6.50 -3.26
N VAL A 199 -19.06 5.42 -2.48
CA VAL A 199 -19.89 4.21 -2.68
C VAL A 199 -20.92 4.03 -1.57
N VAL A 200 -20.52 4.20 -0.31
CA VAL A 200 -21.37 3.87 0.85
C VAL A 200 -22.19 5.09 1.29
N LEU A 201 -21.56 6.25 1.42
CA LEU A 201 -22.21 7.49 1.87
C LEU A 201 -23.43 7.87 1.01
N PRO A 202 -23.39 7.83 -0.34
CA PRO A 202 -24.56 8.18 -1.15
C PRO A 202 -25.77 7.25 -0.95
N VAL A 203 -25.53 6.01 -0.52
CA VAL A 203 -26.59 4.99 -0.34
C VAL A 203 -27.18 5.05 1.07
N PHE A 204 -26.35 5.24 2.10
CA PHE A 204 -26.77 5.11 3.51
C PHE A 204 -26.84 6.45 4.26
N GLY A 205 -26.41 7.55 3.65
CA GLY A 205 -26.40 8.87 4.25
C GLY A 205 -25.29 9.10 5.29
N HIS A 206 -25.18 10.35 5.75
CA HIS A 206 -24.07 10.80 6.61
C HIS A 206 -24.03 10.12 7.98
N THR A 207 -25.17 9.92 8.64
CA THR A 207 -25.22 9.39 10.01
C THR A 207 -24.74 7.94 10.08
N ALA A 208 -25.27 7.06 9.22
CA ALA A 208 -24.88 5.66 9.17
C ALA A 208 -23.42 5.50 8.72
N PHE A 209 -23.01 6.24 7.69
CA PHE A 209 -21.63 6.23 7.24
C PHE A 209 -20.65 6.74 8.30
N GLY A 210 -21.03 7.77 9.07
CA GLY A 210 -20.19 8.31 10.15
C GLY A 210 -19.88 7.26 11.21
N TRP A 211 -20.90 6.55 11.71
CA TRP A 211 -20.71 5.45 12.68
C TRP A 211 -19.91 4.30 12.09
N LEU A 212 -20.20 3.90 10.85
CA LEU A 212 -19.46 2.84 10.18
C LEU A 212 -17.98 3.20 9.99
N ALA A 213 -17.67 4.40 9.49
CA ALA A 213 -16.30 4.85 9.28
C ALA A 213 -15.55 4.97 10.61
N TYR A 214 -16.20 5.43 11.67
CA TYR A 214 -15.63 5.44 13.02
C TYR A 214 -15.30 4.02 13.49
N ALA A 215 -16.23 3.06 13.37
CA ALA A 215 -15.99 1.67 13.75
C ALA A 215 -14.86 1.05 12.92
N CYS A 216 -14.89 1.22 11.58
CA CYS A 216 -13.86 0.72 10.68
C CYS A 216 -12.48 1.25 11.03
N LYS A 217 -12.34 2.56 11.30
CA LYS A 217 -11.06 3.15 11.70
C LYS A 217 -10.51 2.51 12.96
N ASN A 218 -11.33 2.37 14.00
CA ASN A 218 -10.87 1.77 15.26
C ASN A 218 -10.47 0.30 15.07
N VAL A 219 -11.32 -0.49 14.40
CA VAL A 219 -10.99 -1.90 14.08
C VAL A 219 -9.68 -1.97 13.28
N HIS A 220 -9.50 -1.11 12.29
CA HIS A 220 -8.30 -1.09 11.46
C HIS A 220 -7.03 -0.86 12.30
N ASN A 221 -7.06 0.17 13.15
CA ASN A 221 -5.93 0.53 14.02
C ASN A 221 -5.60 -0.56 15.05
N PHE A 222 -6.60 -1.27 15.59
CA PHE A 222 -6.35 -2.36 16.54
C PHE A 222 -5.90 -3.67 15.87
N VAL A 223 -6.40 -3.98 14.68
CA VAL A 223 -6.05 -5.22 13.96
C VAL A 223 -4.70 -5.09 13.24
N GLY A 224 -4.27 -3.87 12.86
CA GLY A 224 -2.99 -3.62 12.19
C GLY A 224 -1.77 -4.20 12.91
N PRO A 225 -1.60 -3.96 14.24
CA PRO A 225 -0.55 -4.59 15.04
C PRO A 225 -0.63 -6.13 15.03
N VAL A 226 -1.84 -6.71 15.16
CA VAL A 226 -2.05 -8.16 15.15
C VAL A 226 -1.62 -8.76 13.81
N PHE A 227 -2.03 -8.16 12.69
CA PHE A 227 -1.60 -8.56 11.35
C PHE A 227 -0.08 -8.51 11.21
N THR A 228 0.55 -7.46 11.72
CA THR A 228 2.02 -7.29 11.61
C THR A 228 2.77 -8.37 12.37
N VAL A 229 2.36 -8.70 13.60
CA VAL A 229 2.95 -9.81 14.36
C VAL A 229 2.72 -11.14 13.63
N ALA A 230 1.50 -11.36 13.11
CA ALA A 230 1.18 -12.56 12.35
C ALA A 230 2.05 -12.69 11.09
N LEU A 231 2.34 -11.60 10.37
CA LEU A 231 3.26 -11.59 9.23
C LEU A 231 4.69 -11.99 9.63
N ILE A 232 5.20 -11.50 10.76
CA ILE A 232 6.55 -11.85 11.25
C ILE A 232 6.62 -13.35 11.56
N VAL A 233 5.60 -13.90 12.24
CA VAL A 233 5.50 -15.33 12.52
C VAL A 233 5.44 -16.12 11.22
N MET A 234 4.60 -15.70 10.27
CA MET A 234 4.45 -16.32 8.96
C MET A 234 5.76 -16.33 8.17
N PHE A 235 6.52 -15.23 8.20
CA PHE A 235 7.85 -15.14 7.60
C PHE A 235 8.80 -16.17 8.23
N ALA A 236 8.89 -16.19 9.56
CA ALA A 236 9.80 -17.09 10.27
C ALA A 236 9.52 -18.57 9.98
N ILE A 237 8.24 -18.93 9.85
CA ILE A 237 7.80 -20.30 9.53
C ILE A 237 8.20 -20.69 8.09
N PHE A 238 7.95 -19.81 7.12
CA PHE A 238 7.98 -20.19 5.69
C PHE A 238 9.22 -19.71 4.91
N VAL A 239 10.07 -18.85 5.47
CA VAL A 239 11.22 -18.27 4.74
C VAL A 239 12.16 -19.32 4.18
N LYS A 240 12.42 -20.40 4.92
CA LYS A 240 13.37 -21.44 4.49
C LYS A 240 12.91 -22.14 3.21
N ASP A 241 11.61 -22.37 3.09
CA ASP A 241 11.02 -23.11 1.97
C ASP A 241 10.73 -22.20 0.77
N ASN A 242 10.85 -20.88 0.94
CA ASN A 242 10.60 -19.86 -0.08
C ASN A 242 11.87 -19.27 -0.71
N PHE A 243 13.04 -19.84 -0.44
CA PHE A 243 14.25 -19.42 -1.15
C PHE A 243 14.14 -19.76 -2.66
N PRO A 244 14.58 -18.86 -3.54
CA PRO A 244 14.64 -19.13 -4.97
C PRO A 244 15.50 -20.36 -5.28
N ALA A 245 14.98 -21.23 -6.13
CA ALA A 245 15.61 -22.46 -6.59
C ALA A 245 15.68 -22.48 -8.12
N LYS A 246 16.59 -23.28 -8.69
CA LYS A 246 16.76 -23.38 -10.15
C LYS A 246 15.47 -23.80 -10.87
N ALA A 247 14.65 -24.63 -10.23
CA ALA A 247 13.35 -25.06 -10.74
C ALA A 247 12.37 -23.90 -10.94
N ASP A 248 12.48 -22.83 -10.15
CA ASP A 248 11.54 -21.69 -10.24
C ASP A 248 11.63 -20.98 -11.59
N TRP A 249 12.84 -20.92 -12.17
CA TRP A 249 13.03 -20.35 -13.51
C TRP A 249 12.35 -21.16 -14.60
N GLN A 250 12.38 -22.49 -14.48
CA GLN A 250 11.68 -23.39 -15.40
C GLN A 250 10.17 -23.27 -15.23
N TRP A 251 9.70 -23.20 -13.99
CA TRP A 251 8.29 -22.98 -13.66
C TRP A 251 7.76 -21.67 -14.29
N LEU A 252 8.53 -20.57 -14.19
CA LEU A 252 8.18 -19.28 -14.79
C LEU A 252 8.16 -19.34 -16.32
N LYS A 253 9.16 -19.98 -16.95
CA LYS A 253 9.17 -20.18 -18.41
C LYS A 253 7.97 -20.98 -18.92
N ASN A 254 7.52 -21.94 -18.12
CA ASN A 254 6.37 -22.78 -18.43
C ASN A 254 5.03 -22.14 -18.00
N LEU A 255 5.06 -20.87 -17.57
CA LEU A 255 3.89 -20.09 -17.14
C LEU A 255 3.03 -20.85 -16.11
N GLY A 256 3.68 -21.46 -15.13
CA GLY A 256 3.01 -22.20 -14.07
C GLY A 256 2.24 -23.44 -14.52
N GLY A 257 2.62 -24.03 -15.65
CA GLY A 257 2.00 -25.26 -16.18
C GLY A 257 1.28 -25.07 -17.50
N ALA A 258 1.06 -23.83 -17.94
CA ALA A 258 0.33 -23.54 -19.18
C ALA A 258 1.10 -23.92 -20.46
N ARG A 259 2.43 -24.05 -20.39
CA ARG A 259 3.30 -24.44 -21.53
C ARG A 259 4.01 -25.79 -21.33
N GLY A 260 3.46 -26.66 -20.48
CA GLY A 260 4.03 -27.98 -20.17
C GLY A 260 4.21 -28.19 -18.67
N HIS A 261 4.85 -29.30 -18.28
CA HIS A 261 5.06 -29.63 -16.87
C HIS A 261 5.93 -28.58 -16.18
N ALA A 262 5.48 -28.09 -15.02
CA ALA A 262 6.15 -27.04 -14.27
C ALA A 262 6.56 -27.58 -12.90
N SER A 263 7.76 -28.17 -12.84
CA SER A 263 8.28 -28.78 -11.62
C SER A 263 8.42 -27.77 -10.48
N ALA A 264 8.08 -28.20 -9.27
CA ALA A 264 8.12 -27.35 -8.08
C ALA A 264 8.50 -28.15 -6.82
N GLY A 265 9.24 -27.49 -5.93
CA GLY A 265 9.48 -27.97 -4.57
C GLY A 265 8.23 -27.78 -3.70
N ARG A 266 8.40 -27.67 -2.37
CA ARG A 266 7.26 -27.48 -1.45
C ARG A 266 6.40 -26.28 -1.86
N PHE A 267 7.04 -25.19 -2.26
CA PHE A 267 6.40 -24.03 -2.88
C PHE A 267 6.88 -23.85 -4.32
N ASN A 268 5.95 -23.46 -5.21
CA ASN A 268 6.24 -23.11 -6.59
C ASN A 268 6.69 -21.65 -6.73
N ALA A 269 7.14 -21.24 -7.91
CA ALA A 269 7.66 -19.89 -8.11
C ALA A 269 6.61 -18.79 -7.89
N GLY A 270 5.33 -19.05 -8.23
CA GLY A 270 4.23 -18.13 -7.97
C GLY A 270 3.97 -17.92 -6.47
N GLU A 271 3.96 -18.99 -5.69
CA GLU A 271 3.85 -18.94 -4.21
C GLU A 271 5.05 -18.18 -3.60
N LYS A 272 6.26 -18.38 -4.13
CA LYS A 272 7.46 -17.65 -3.68
C LYS A 272 7.41 -16.16 -4.04
N LEU A 273 6.91 -15.80 -5.22
CA LEU A 273 6.66 -14.41 -5.60
C LEU A 273 5.63 -13.77 -4.67
N TRP A 274 4.59 -14.50 -4.28
CA TRP A 274 3.62 -14.05 -3.29
C TRP A 274 4.25 -13.86 -1.90
N PHE A 275 5.11 -14.79 -1.47
CA PHE A 275 5.83 -14.68 -0.21
C PHE A 275 6.73 -13.44 -0.16
N TRP A 276 7.59 -13.23 -1.15
CA TRP A 276 8.52 -12.10 -1.13
C TRP A 276 7.86 -10.77 -1.51
N GLY A 277 6.95 -10.76 -2.50
CA GLY A 277 6.28 -9.56 -2.97
C GLY A 277 5.10 -9.16 -2.10
N GLY A 278 4.16 -10.09 -1.87
CA GLY A 278 2.94 -9.84 -1.11
C GLY A 278 3.20 -9.77 0.40
N LEU A 279 3.73 -10.85 0.97
CA LEU A 279 3.92 -10.97 2.43
C LEU A 279 5.08 -10.10 2.93
N VAL A 280 6.26 -10.19 2.33
CA VAL A 280 7.44 -9.44 2.82
C VAL A 280 7.40 -8.00 2.36
N PHE A 281 7.46 -7.74 1.06
CA PHE A 281 7.62 -6.37 0.56
C PHE A 281 6.39 -5.50 0.83
N LEU A 282 5.23 -5.85 0.27
CA LEU A 282 4.02 -5.04 0.44
C LEU A 282 3.46 -5.11 1.86
N GLY A 283 3.45 -6.29 2.47
CA GLY A 283 3.01 -6.47 3.86
C GLY A 283 3.79 -5.60 4.84
N LEU A 284 5.12 -5.60 4.78
CA LEU A 284 5.94 -4.76 5.65
C LEU A 284 5.80 -3.26 5.34
N ILE A 285 5.67 -2.87 4.06
CA ILE A 285 5.44 -1.46 3.69
C ILE A 285 4.13 -0.95 4.30
N VAL A 286 3.05 -1.72 4.18
CA VAL A 286 1.73 -1.36 4.71
C VAL A 286 1.77 -1.34 6.24
N SER A 287 2.38 -2.33 6.89
CA SER A 287 2.56 -2.35 8.35
C SER A 287 3.38 -1.17 8.86
N ALA A 288 4.54 -0.89 8.27
CA ALA A 288 5.42 0.19 8.69
C ALA A 288 4.75 1.56 8.53
N SER A 289 4.16 1.82 7.36
CA SER A 289 3.41 3.06 7.12
C SER A 289 2.17 3.17 8.02
N GLY A 290 1.50 2.05 8.34
CA GLY A 290 0.39 2.00 9.29
C GLY A 290 0.81 2.41 10.70
N PHE A 291 1.92 1.89 11.21
CA PHE A 291 2.45 2.31 12.52
C PHE A 291 2.85 3.78 12.56
N VAL A 292 3.34 4.35 11.45
CA VAL A 292 3.58 5.80 11.36
C VAL A 292 2.25 6.57 11.42
N LEU A 293 1.21 6.10 10.73
CA LEU A 293 -0.11 6.73 10.74
C LEU A 293 -0.79 6.66 12.12
N ASP A 294 -0.52 5.60 12.88
CA ASP A 294 -0.98 5.44 14.27
C ASP A 294 -0.05 6.12 15.29
N MET A 295 1.00 6.80 14.82
CA MET A 295 1.97 7.53 15.66
C MET A 295 2.70 6.64 16.68
N LEU A 296 2.94 5.38 16.34
CA LEU A 296 3.53 4.37 17.24
C LEU A 296 5.05 4.19 17.08
N VAL A 297 5.67 4.85 16.10
CA VAL A 297 7.11 4.72 15.82
C VAL A 297 7.92 5.76 16.61
N PRO A 298 8.79 5.35 17.55
CA PRO A 298 9.62 6.29 18.28
C PRO A 298 10.64 7.00 17.38
N GLY A 299 10.98 8.25 17.70
CA GLY A 299 12.01 9.02 17.00
C GLY A 299 11.58 9.63 15.66
N ILE A 300 10.34 9.43 15.22
CA ILE A 300 9.77 10.11 14.05
C ILE A 300 9.14 11.44 14.45
N LEU A 301 9.42 12.49 13.67
CA LEU A 301 8.69 13.75 13.75
C LEU A 301 7.37 13.63 12.99
N TYR A 302 6.26 13.66 13.71
CA TYR A 302 4.92 13.57 13.15
C TYR A 302 4.41 14.91 12.63
N THR A 303 5.15 15.50 11.70
CA THR A 303 4.69 16.69 10.96
C THR A 303 3.53 16.31 10.04
N ARG A 304 2.66 17.27 9.70
CA ARG A 304 1.55 17.02 8.77
C ARG A 304 2.04 16.49 7.42
N GLY A 305 3.19 16.96 6.95
CA GLY A 305 3.81 16.48 5.70
C GLY A 305 4.23 15.01 5.77
N ASN A 306 4.89 14.59 6.85
CA ASN A 306 5.29 13.19 7.03
C ASN A 306 4.07 12.26 7.09
N MET A 307 2.99 12.68 7.77
CA MET A 307 1.73 11.93 7.84
C MET A 307 1.06 11.81 6.46
N GLN A 308 1.11 12.87 5.64
CA GLN A 308 0.58 12.83 4.26
C GLN A 308 1.36 11.84 3.39
N ILE A 309 2.70 11.82 3.50
CA ILE A 309 3.55 10.87 2.76
C ILE A 309 3.30 9.44 3.23
N ALA A 310 3.27 9.20 4.54
CA ALA A 310 2.95 7.89 5.11
C ALA A 310 1.59 7.39 4.62
N ASN A 311 0.59 8.29 4.55
CA ASN A 311 -0.74 7.96 4.04
C ASN A 311 -0.70 7.54 2.57
N VAL A 312 0.05 8.26 1.73
CA VAL A 312 0.19 7.91 0.31
C VAL A 312 0.87 6.55 0.14
N ILE A 313 1.97 6.31 0.84
CA ILE A 313 2.69 5.03 0.80
C ILE A 313 1.77 3.89 1.24
N HIS A 314 1.05 4.09 2.34
CA HIS A 314 0.12 3.10 2.88
C HIS A 314 -0.99 2.77 1.87
N LEU A 315 -1.61 3.78 1.26
CA LEU A 315 -2.69 3.59 0.28
C LEU A 315 -2.21 2.84 -0.96
N VAL A 316 -1.05 3.21 -1.51
CA VAL A 316 -0.48 2.53 -2.68
C VAL A 316 -0.18 1.06 -2.35
N GLY A 317 0.54 0.81 -1.25
CA GLY A 317 0.85 -0.55 -0.81
C GLY A 317 -0.40 -1.38 -0.53
N ALA A 318 -1.38 -0.81 0.17
CA ALA A 318 -2.61 -1.49 0.56
C ALA A 318 -3.45 -1.91 -0.66
N VAL A 319 -3.61 -1.02 -1.64
CA VAL A 319 -4.35 -1.33 -2.87
C VAL A 319 -3.62 -2.38 -3.71
N MET A 320 -2.29 -2.29 -3.81
CA MET A 320 -1.49 -3.29 -4.52
C MET A 320 -1.58 -4.67 -3.88
N VAL A 321 -1.39 -4.78 -2.55
CA VAL A 321 -1.46 -6.06 -1.87
C VAL A 321 -2.88 -6.63 -1.88
N PHE A 322 -3.90 -5.79 -1.74
CA PHE A 322 -5.29 -6.24 -1.87
C PHE A 322 -5.58 -6.82 -3.25
N SER A 323 -5.19 -6.11 -4.31
CA SER A 323 -5.40 -6.56 -5.69
C SER A 323 -4.66 -7.88 -5.97
N ALA A 324 -3.41 -8.02 -5.50
CA ALA A 324 -2.64 -9.24 -5.65
C ALA A 324 -3.17 -10.40 -4.77
N SER A 325 -3.68 -10.11 -3.57
CA SER A 325 -4.34 -11.09 -2.70
C SER A 325 -5.56 -11.73 -3.36
N LEU A 326 -6.31 -11.00 -4.20
CA LEU A 326 -7.43 -11.58 -4.93
C LEU A 326 -7.00 -12.76 -5.80
N ALA A 327 -5.86 -12.65 -6.49
CA ALA A 327 -5.31 -13.74 -7.29
C ALA A 327 -4.84 -14.92 -6.42
N HIS A 328 -4.21 -14.64 -5.28
CA HIS A 328 -3.80 -15.66 -4.31
C HIS A 328 -5.00 -16.43 -3.74
N ILE A 329 -6.05 -15.71 -3.31
CA ILE A 329 -7.30 -16.28 -2.81
C ILE A 329 -7.96 -17.11 -3.91
N TYR A 330 -8.03 -16.59 -5.13
CA TYR A 330 -8.62 -17.31 -6.27
C TYR A 330 -7.94 -18.66 -6.51
N ILE A 331 -6.62 -18.69 -6.70
CA ILE A 331 -5.88 -19.93 -6.97
C ILE A 331 -5.95 -20.89 -5.78
N GLY A 332 -5.91 -20.39 -4.55
CA GLY A 332 -6.00 -21.21 -3.34
C GLY A 332 -7.40 -21.74 -3.01
N THR A 333 -8.45 -21.30 -3.72
CA THR A 333 -9.84 -21.69 -3.45
C THR A 333 -10.52 -22.30 -4.67
N LEU A 334 -10.95 -21.46 -5.61
CA LEU A 334 -11.79 -21.85 -6.76
C LEU A 334 -10.95 -22.22 -7.99
N GLY A 335 -9.73 -21.67 -8.09
CA GLY A 335 -8.91 -21.76 -9.28
C GLY A 335 -8.18 -23.09 -9.45
N MET A 336 -7.94 -23.84 -8.38
CA MET A 336 -7.18 -25.09 -8.42
C MET A 336 -7.83 -26.17 -7.55
N GLU A 337 -8.11 -27.32 -8.16
CA GLU A 337 -8.67 -28.48 -7.47
C GLU A 337 -7.73 -28.95 -6.35
N GLY A 338 -8.28 -29.23 -5.16
CA GLY A 338 -7.53 -29.75 -4.02
C GLY A 338 -6.65 -28.73 -3.28
N ALA A 339 -6.45 -27.51 -3.80
CA ALA A 339 -5.61 -26.50 -3.16
C ALA A 339 -6.16 -26.01 -1.81
N PHE A 340 -7.48 -25.83 -1.71
CA PHE A 340 -8.13 -25.37 -0.47
C PHE A 340 -7.98 -26.37 0.69
N GLU A 341 -7.99 -27.67 0.40
CA GLU A 341 -7.84 -28.75 1.40
C GLU A 341 -6.51 -28.64 2.15
N ALA A 342 -5.46 -28.19 1.45
CA ALA A 342 -4.15 -27.95 2.06
C ALA A 342 -4.22 -26.95 3.24
N MET A 343 -5.09 -25.95 3.15
CA MET A 343 -5.25 -24.91 4.19
C MET A 343 -6.37 -25.22 5.19
N SER A 344 -7.40 -25.98 4.79
CA SER A 344 -8.50 -26.33 5.69
C SER A 344 -8.16 -27.53 6.59
N THR A 345 -7.64 -28.61 6.01
CA THR A 345 -7.31 -29.85 6.74
C THR A 345 -5.81 -30.01 6.99
N GLY A 346 -4.97 -29.43 6.12
CA GLY A 346 -3.50 -29.62 6.15
C GLY A 346 -2.99 -30.70 5.21
N TYR A 347 -3.89 -31.42 4.58
CA TYR A 347 -3.56 -32.58 3.76
C TYR A 347 -3.85 -32.33 2.29
N VAL A 348 -3.05 -32.98 1.43
CA VAL A 348 -3.24 -33.02 -0.02
C VAL A 348 -3.13 -34.45 -0.50
N ASP A 349 -3.76 -34.76 -1.64
CA ASP A 349 -3.67 -36.08 -2.29
C ASP A 349 -2.29 -36.28 -2.94
N ASP A 350 -1.80 -37.53 -2.98
CA ASP A 350 -0.57 -37.90 -3.69
C ASP A 350 -0.59 -37.45 -5.16
N ALA A 351 -1.73 -37.59 -5.86
CA ALA A 351 -1.89 -37.14 -7.23
C ALA A 351 -1.64 -35.63 -7.36
N TRP A 352 -2.20 -34.85 -6.43
CA TRP A 352 -2.03 -33.41 -6.40
C TRP A 352 -0.59 -33.00 -6.13
N ALA A 353 0.04 -33.64 -5.14
CA ALA A 353 1.44 -33.39 -4.80
C ALA A 353 2.36 -33.74 -5.98
N LYS A 354 2.12 -34.86 -6.65
CA LYS A 354 2.91 -35.29 -7.81
C LYS A 354 2.75 -34.37 -9.02
N GLU A 355 1.54 -33.86 -9.27
CA GLU A 355 1.28 -32.98 -10.41
C GLU A 355 1.82 -31.55 -10.19
N HIS A 356 1.56 -30.96 -9.02
CA HIS A 356 1.85 -29.55 -8.77
C HIS A 356 3.18 -29.30 -8.06
N HIS A 357 3.72 -30.31 -7.36
CA HIS A 357 4.89 -30.22 -6.48
C HIS A 357 5.75 -31.48 -6.55
N ASP A 358 6.04 -31.94 -7.78
CA ASP A 358 6.75 -33.19 -8.09
C ASP A 358 8.09 -33.38 -7.35
N ILE A 359 8.90 -32.32 -7.24
CA ILE A 359 10.19 -32.37 -6.53
C ILE A 359 9.94 -32.66 -5.04
N TRP A 360 8.94 -32.01 -4.44
CA TRP A 360 8.57 -32.24 -3.04
C TRP A 360 7.97 -33.64 -2.83
N TYR A 361 7.15 -34.11 -3.76
CA TYR A 361 6.62 -35.47 -3.72
C TYR A 361 7.74 -36.53 -3.75
N GLN A 362 8.76 -36.35 -4.60
CA GLN A 362 9.93 -37.23 -4.64
C GLN A 362 10.73 -37.22 -3.32
N GLU A 363 10.86 -36.07 -2.67
CA GLU A 363 11.50 -35.98 -1.36
C GLU A 363 10.75 -36.79 -0.29
N ILE A 364 9.42 -36.79 -0.36
CA ILE A 364 8.57 -37.58 0.54
C ILE A 364 8.74 -39.08 0.29
N GLU A 365 8.64 -39.52 -0.97
CA GLU A 365 8.80 -40.94 -1.33
C GLU A 365 10.21 -41.46 -1.03
N SER A 366 11.23 -40.60 -1.11
CA SER A 366 12.61 -40.92 -0.69
C SER A 366 12.82 -40.95 0.83
N GLY A 367 11.82 -40.59 1.63
CA GLY A 367 11.90 -40.53 3.09
C GLY A 367 12.67 -39.33 3.65
N LYS A 368 13.10 -38.37 2.81
CA LYS A 368 13.76 -37.14 3.28
C LYS A 368 12.81 -36.25 4.08
N VAL A 369 11.54 -36.21 3.67
CA VAL A 369 10.45 -35.52 4.37
C VAL A 369 9.42 -36.57 4.77
N PRO A 370 8.99 -36.64 6.05
CA PRO A 370 7.98 -37.60 6.44
C PRO A 370 6.61 -37.22 5.85
N ARG A 371 5.79 -38.22 5.53
CA ARG A 371 4.42 -38.03 5.00
C ARG A 371 3.52 -37.29 5.99
N VAL A 372 3.70 -37.54 7.28
CA VAL A 372 3.06 -36.82 8.39
C VAL A 372 4.18 -36.17 9.21
N ARG A 373 4.24 -34.84 9.19
CA ARG A 373 5.25 -34.02 9.89
C ARG A 373 4.86 -33.73 11.34
N SER A 374 3.56 -33.73 11.65
CA SER A 374 3.06 -33.49 13.01
C SER A 374 3.41 -34.62 13.98
N GLU A 375 3.40 -35.88 13.55
CA GLU A 375 3.78 -37.03 14.41
C GLU A 375 5.26 -36.97 14.82
N LYS A 376 6.16 -36.65 13.88
CA LYS A 376 7.59 -36.49 14.19
C LYS A 376 7.87 -35.30 15.12
N SER A 377 7.01 -34.28 15.11
CA SER A 377 7.08 -33.19 16.10
C SER A 377 6.53 -33.61 17.46
N ALA A 378 5.50 -34.45 17.49
CA ALA A 378 4.91 -35.02 18.70
C ALA A 378 5.88 -35.96 19.41
N ASP A 379 6.61 -36.81 18.67
CA ASP A 379 7.71 -37.65 19.21
C ASP A 379 8.85 -36.81 19.80
N LYS A 380 9.16 -35.67 19.19
CA LYS A 380 10.16 -34.72 19.74
C LYS A 380 9.67 -33.97 20.98
N LEU A 381 8.35 -33.83 21.15
CA LEU A 381 7.71 -33.11 22.26
C LEU A 381 7.15 -34.05 23.33
N GLY A 382 7.27 -35.38 23.16
CA GLY A 382 6.77 -36.39 24.09
C GLY A 382 5.24 -36.47 24.19
N ILE A 383 4.51 -35.97 23.19
CA ILE A 383 3.04 -35.96 23.20
C ILE A 383 2.54 -37.14 22.35
N PRO A 384 1.78 -38.11 22.90
CA PRO A 384 1.25 -39.21 22.10
C PRO A 384 0.18 -38.69 21.13
N ALA A 385 0.46 -38.79 19.83
CA ALA A 385 -0.49 -38.44 18.77
C ALA A 385 -1.60 -39.49 18.68
N LYS A 386 -2.86 -39.12 18.96
CA LYS A 386 -4.03 -39.91 18.56
C LYS A 386 -4.42 -39.51 17.14
N ALA A 387 -4.28 -40.44 16.20
CA ALA A 387 -4.89 -40.35 14.88
C ALA A 387 -6.39 -40.70 14.98
N VAL A 388 -7.24 -39.93 14.30
CA VAL A 388 -8.65 -40.24 13.99
C VAL A 388 -8.76 -40.44 12.49
#